data_AF-A0A9Q0P2M9-F1
#
_entry.id   AF-A0A9Q0P2M9-F1
#
_cell.length_a   1.000
_cell.length_b   1.000
_cell.length_c   1.000
_cell.angle_alpha   90.00
_cell.angle_beta   90.00
_cell.angle_gamma   90.00
#
_symmetry.space_group_name_H-M   'P 1'
#
loop_
_entity.id
_entity.type
_entity.pdbx_description
1 polymer ?
#
loop_
_entity_poly.entity_id
_entity_poly.type
_entity_poly.pdbx_seq_one_letter_code
_entity_poly.pdbx_strand_id
1 'polypeptide(L)'
;MFQPNMMEGQLHRLDMAQNTHEGDMARIRDDEFDSTNTKSGGSENQDGASGDDQDPRPKKKRYHRHTQHQIQEMESFFKECPHPDDKQRKELSRELGLEPLQVKFWFQNKRTQMKTQHERHENTQLRNENDKLRADNMRYREALSNASCPNCGGPTAIGEMSFDEHHLRLENARLREEIDRISAIAAKYVGKPVVNYPLISAPMPPRPLDLGVGNFGGQPGIEGEIYGDGDLLRSINAPTEADKPMIIELAVAAMEELVRMAQMDEPLWMSSLDGTNSVLNEDEYVRIFPRGIGPKPTGFKCEASRESAVVIMNHINLVEYLMDVNQWSTLFSGIVSRALTLEVLSTGVAGNYNGALQVMTAECQLPTPLAPTRESYFVRYCKQHADGTWAVVDVSLDNLRPSPAARCRRRPSGCLIQEMLNGYSKVTWVEHVEADDRGVHNLYKQLVSSGHAFGAKRWLATLDRQCERLASAMATNIPAGDVGVITNQEGRKSMMKLAERMVISFCAGVSASTAHTWTTLSGTGADDVRVMTRKSVDDPGRPPGIVLSAATSFWLPVPPKRVFDFLRDENTRNEWDILSNGGVVQEMAHIANGPGYRKLCISTSS
;
A
#
# COMPACT_ATOMS: atom_id res chain seq x y z
N MET A 1 -14.01 62.60 58.22
CA MET A 1 -15.50 62.61 58.29
C MET A 1 -16.03 61.60 57.30
N PHE A 2 -17.02 60.81 57.71
CA PHE A 2 -17.96 59.99 56.92
C PHE A 2 -17.50 59.24 55.65
N GLN A 3 -17.36 57.93 55.83
CA GLN A 3 -17.81 56.88 54.90
C GLN A 3 -19.35 56.95 54.71
N PRO A 4 -19.94 56.37 53.64
CA PRO A 4 -20.23 54.92 53.57
C PRO A 4 -19.57 54.24 52.35
N ASN A 5 -19.25 52.93 52.29
CA ASN A 5 -19.64 51.69 53.01
C ASN A 5 -20.86 50.93 52.43
N MET A 6 -20.84 49.58 52.51
CA MET A 6 -21.74 48.58 51.87
C MET A 6 -21.55 48.51 50.33
N MET A 7 -21.64 47.40 49.58
CA MET A 7 -21.72 45.93 49.74
C MET A 7 -21.55 45.34 48.31
N GLU A 8 -21.09 44.13 47.96
CA GLU A 8 -20.34 43.00 48.57
C GLU A 8 -19.79 42.14 47.38
N GLY A 9 -19.10 40.99 47.47
CA GLY A 9 -18.72 40.07 48.55
C GLY A 9 -17.58 39.12 48.09
N GLN A 10 -17.12 38.19 48.94
CA GLN A 10 -15.80 37.52 48.80
C GLN A 10 -15.77 36.15 48.07
N LEU A 11 -14.53 35.77 47.72
CA LEU A 11 -14.03 34.49 47.24
C LEU A 11 -14.73 33.23 47.82
N HIS A 12 -14.95 32.20 46.98
CA HIS A 12 -14.10 31.00 47.05
C HIS A 12 -14.19 30.07 45.83
N ARG A 13 -13.08 29.34 45.62
CA ARG A 13 -12.86 28.19 44.73
C ARG A 13 -13.89 27.06 44.94
N LEU A 14 -14.45 26.52 43.86
CA LEU A 14 -15.13 25.21 43.81
C LEU A 14 -15.04 24.58 42.41
N ASP A 15 -14.96 23.24 42.35
CA ASP A 15 -14.86 22.45 41.11
C ASP A 15 -16.22 22.00 40.58
N MET A 16 -16.44 22.08 39.26
CA MET A 16 -17.35 21.24 38.44
C MET A 16 -17.03 21.47 36.94
N ALA A 17 -17.25 20.55 36.01
CA ALA A 17 -17.28 19.09 36.01
C ALA A 17 -17.27 18.64 34.53
N GLN A 18 -16.58 17.54 34.19
CA GLN A 18 -16.74 16.90 32.85
C GLN A 18 -17.27 15.48 33.02
N ASN A 19 -18.50 15.27 32.54
CA ASN A 19 -19.15 13.97 32.53
C ASN A 19 -18.68 13.14 31.33
N THR A 20 -17.97 12.04 31.59
CA THR A 20 -17.89 10.89 30.68
C THR A 20 -18.28 9.65 31.46
N HIS A 21 -19.35 8.97 31.05
CA HIS A 21 -19.85 7.77 31.72
C HIS A 21 -18.82 6.64 31.67
N GLU A 22 -18.51 6.03 32.82
CA GLU A 22 -17.81 4.76 32.87
C GLU A 22 -18.74 3.60 32.44
N GLY A 23 -18.17 2.65 31.70
CA GLY A 23 -18.70 1.29 31.57
C GLY A 23 -17.92 0.38 32.51
N ASP A 24 -18.61 -0.29 33.43
CA ASP A 24 -18.01 -0.94 34.60
C ASP A 24 -17.08 -2.12 34.25
N MET A 25 -15.86 -2.11 34.82
CA MET A 25 -14.86 -3.18 34.73
C MET A 25 -14.07 -3.24 36.04
N ALA A 26 -14.69 -3.86 37.05
CA ALA A 26 -14.17 -3.95 38.41
C ALA A 26 -12.75 -4.55 38.49
N ARG A 27 -11.82 -3.79 39.07
CA ARG A 27 -10.46 -4.26 39.41
C ARG A 27 -10.51 -5.11 40.68
N ILE A 28 -10.15 -6.38 40.57
CA ILE A 28 -9.82 -7.22 41.73
C ILE A 28 -8.32 -7.08 42.01
N ARG A 29 -7.94 -7.00 43.30
CA ARG A 29 -6.54 -6.89 43.75
C ARG A 29 -5.76 -8.17 43.48
N ASP A 30 -4.49 -8.00 43.16
CA ASP A 30 -3.47 -9.01 43.43
C ASP A 30 -3.18 -9.03 44.95
N ASP A 31 -3.20 -10.21 45.57
CA ASP A 31 -2.68 -10.47 46.91
C ASP A 31 -1.74 -11.68 46.82
N GLU A 32 -0.59 -11.60 47.49
CA GLU A 32 0.45 -12.65 47.46
C GLU A 32 0.06 -13.87 48.31
N PHE A 33 0.53 -15.06 47.92
CA PHE A 33 0.69 -16.16 48.86
C PHE A 33 1.93 -17.01 48.56
N ASP A 34 2.84 -17.09 49.54
CA ASP A 34 4.17 -17.69 49.41
C ASP A 34 4.18 -19.22 49.69
N SER A 35 5.25 -19.89 49.28
CA SER A 35 5.38 -21.35 49.26
C SER A 35 6.18 -21.93 50.43
N THR A 36 5.48 -22.23 51.53
CA THR A 36 5.94 -23.22 52.55
C THR A 36 4.78 -24.19 52.86
N ASN A 37 4.97 -25.45 53.27
CA ASN A 37 6.12 -26.07 53.94
C ASN A 37 6.22 -27.59 53.59
N THR A 38 7.34 -28.23 53.93
CA THR A 38 7.61 -29.67 53.73
C THR A 38 7.38 -30.54 54.98
N LYS A 39 7.11 -31.84 54.73
CA LYS A 39 7.46 -33.02 55.55
C LYS A 39 6.75 -33.32 56.90
N SER A 40 6.17 -34.52 56.92
CA SER A 40 6.33 -35.58 57.94
C SER A 40 5.60 -35.56 59.30
N GLY A 41 4.74 -36.57 59.50
CA GLY A 41 4.75 -37.43 60.69
C GLY A 41 3.88 -37.03 61.90
N GLY A 42 3.43 -38.04 62.67
CA GLY A 42 2.74 -37.87 63.96
C GLY A 42 1.60 -38.87 64.17
N SER A 43 1.55 -39.51 65.35
CA SER A 43 0.59 -40.57 65.72
C SER A 43 -0.46 -40.11 66.74
N GLU A 44 -1.57 -40.85 66.76
CA GLU A 44 -2.32 -41.32 67.95
C GLU A 44 -3.28 -40.41 68.77
N ASN A 45 -4.50 -40.97 68.90
CA ASN A 45 -5.32 -41.17 70.12
C ASN A 45 -6.13 -40.04 70.79
N GLN A 46 -7.44 -40.37 70.95
CA GLN A 46 -8.35 -40.07 72.08
C GLN A 46 -8.69 -38.60 72.39
N ASP A 47 -9.86 -38.24 72.93
CA ASP A 47 -11.17 -38.92 73.08
C ASP A 47 -12.26 -37.84 73.21
N GLY A 48 -13.57 -38.20 73.21
CA GLY A 48 -14.59 -37.31 73.82
C GLY A 48 -15.89 -37.01 73.04
N ALA A 49 -16.83 -37.95 73.10
CA ALA A 49 -18.25 -37.76 73.45
C ALA A 49 -19.23 -36.80 72.68
N SER A 50 -20.37 -37.41 72.34
CA SER A 50 -21.76 -36.88 72.45
C SER A 50 -22.43 -36.18 71.25
N GLY A 51 -23.67 -36.62 70.95
CA GLY A 51 -24.64 -35.93 70.09
C GLY A 51 -25.27 -36.78 68.98
N ASP A 52 -26.50 -37.25 69.19
CA ASP A 52 -27.45 -37.62 68.10
C ASP A 52 -27.74 -36.37 67.21
N ASP A 53 -28.24 -36.46 65.98
CA ASP A 53 -29.25 -37.39 65.45
C ASP A 53 -29.14 -37.62 63.91
N GLN A 54 -30.09 -38.35 63.33
CA GLN A 54 -30.01 -39.00 62.02
C GLN A 54 -30.45 -38.13 60.81
N ASP A 55 -29.61 -38.05 59.78
CA ASP A 55 -30.02 -38.19 58.35
C ASP A 55 -28.78 -38.41 57.43
N PRO A 56 -28.87 -39.12 56.28
CA PRO A 56 -27.69 -39.59 55.55
C PRO A 56 -27.10 -38.53 54.61
N ARG A 57 -26.20 -37.69 55.14
CA ARG A 57 -25.38 -36.77 54.33
C ARG A 57 -24.64 -37.55 53.23
N PRO A 58 -24.74 -37.16 51.94
CA PRO A 58 -24.12 -37.91 50.86
C PRO A 58 -22.59 -37.91 51.03
N LYS A 59 -22.00 -39.10 51.12
CA LYS A 59 -20.54 -39.29 51.25
C LYS A 59 -19.83 -38.55 50.12
N LYS A 60 -19.12 -37.46 50.43
CA LYS A 60 -18.28 -36.73 49.47
C LYS A 60 -17.36 -37.73 48.77
N LYS A 61 -17.54 -37.95 47.46
CA LYS A 61 -16.71 -38.87 46.67
C LYS A 61 -15.25 -38.45 46.83
N ARG A 62 -14.44 -39.29 47.48
CA ARG A 62 -13.02 -39.05 47.73
C ARG A 62 -12.25 -39.26 46.43
N TYR A 63 -12.25 -38.22 45.58
CA TYR A 63 -11.57 -38.19 44.29
C TYR A 63 -10.16 -38.79 44.41
N HIS A 64 -9.94 -39.93 43.78
CA HIS A 64 -8.61 -40.52 43.73
C HIS A 64 -7.75 -39.70 42.78
N ARG A 65 -6.68 -39.11 43.33
CA ARG A 65 -5.66 -38.42 42.55
C ARG A 65 -4.87 -39.47 41.78
N HIS A 66 -4.68 -39.26 40.47
CA HIS A 66 -3.85 -40.13 39.64
C HIS A 66 -2.44 -40.29 40.24
N THR A 67 -1.87 -41.48 40.15
CA THR A 67 -0.50 -41.76 40.63
C THR A 67 0.53 -41.04 39.78
N GLN A 68 1.76 -40.88 40.29
CA GLN A 68 2.83 -40.22 39.52
C GLN A 68 3.11 -40.93 38.20
N HIS A 69 3.09 -42.27 38.18
CA HIS A 69 3.20 -43.09 36.97
C HIS A 69 2.05 -42.83 35.99
N GLN A 70 0.80 -42.80 36.47
CA GLN A 70 -0.36 -42.50 35.61
C GLN A 70 -0.27 -41.09 34.99
N ILE A 71 0.24 -40.11 35.74
CA ILE A 71 0.48 -38.76 35.22
C ILE A 71 1.61 -38.76 34.19
N GLN A 72 2.73 -39.42 34.46
CA GLN A 72 3.89 -39.48 33.56
C GLN A 72 3.55 -40.11 32.21
N GLU A 73 2.82 -41.24 32.21
CA GLU A 73 2.39 -41.89 30.97
C GLU A 73 1.40 -41.03 30.17
N MET A 74 0.42 -40.40 30.84
CA MET A 74 -0.49 -39.47 30.17
C MET A 74 0.25 -38.22 29.65
N GLU A 75 1.28 -37.72 30.34
CA GLU A 75 2.13 -36.62 29.87
C GLU A 75 3.11 -37.03 28.75
N SER A 76 3.50 -38.30 28.68
CA SER A 76 4.26 -38.85 27.56
C SER A 76 3.38 -38.90 26.32
N PHE A 77 2.23 -39.60 26.41
CA PHE A 77 1.26 -39.73 25.31
C PHE A 77 0.74 -38.37 24.84
N PHE A 78 0.56 -37.39 25.73
CA PHE A 78 0.14 -36.03 25.37
C PHE A 78 1.12 -35.29 24.45
N LYS A 79 2.42 -35.58 24.51
CA LYS A 79 3.42 -34.97 23.62
C LYS A 79 3.30 -35.49 22.20
N GLU A 80 2.92 -36.76 22.04
CA GLU A 80 2.73 -37.41 20.74
C GLU A 80 1.33 -37.13 20.17
N CYS A 81 0.29 -37.16 21.00
CA CYS A 81 -1.09 -36.93 20.61
C CYS A 81 -1.88 -36.14 21.67
N PRO A 82 -1.96 -34.79 21.56
CA PRO A 82 -2.77 -33.96 22.46
C PRO A 82 -4.29 -34.19 22.38
N HIS A 83 -4.76 -34.93 21.37
CA HIS A 83 -6.18 -35.14 21.03
C HIS A 83 -6.50 -36.62 20.75
N PRO A 84 -6.33 -37.53 21.72
CA PRO A 84 -6.54 -38.98 21.51
C PRO A 84 -7.98 -39.31 21.12
N ASP A 85 -8.18 -40.24 20.19
CA ASP A 85 -9.48 -40.76 19.75
C ASP A 85 -10.11 -41.75 20.77
N ASP A 86 -11.32 -42.25 20.50
CA ASP A 86 -12.01 -43.20 21.41
C ASP A 86 -11.42 -44.62 21.46
N LYS A 87 -10.55 -45.01 20.53
CA LYS A 87 -9.77 -46.25 20.60
C LYS A 87 -8.54 -46.02 21.47
N GLN A 88 -7.76 -44.99 21.18
CA GLN A 88 -6.56 -44.58 21.95
C GLN A 88 -6.90 -44.31 23.42
N ARG A 89 -8.04 -43.64 23.70
CA ARG A 89 -8.52 -43.44 25.08
C ARG A 89 -8.83 -44.76 25.81
N LYS A 90 -9.30 -45.80 25.12
CA LYS A 90 -9.59 -47.13 25.70
C LYS A 90 -8.33 -48.00 25.85
N GLU A 91 -7.36 -47.83 24.95
CA GLU A 91 -6.02 -48.42 25.01
C GLU A 91 -5.31 -47.93 26.30
N LEU A 92 -5.16 -46.60 26.43
CA LEU A 92 -4.47 -45.94 27.53
C LEU A 92 -5.21 -46.13 28.87
N SER A 93 -6.54 -46.21 28.88
CA SER A 93 -7.31 -46.48 30.11
C SER A 93 -7.08 -47.90 30.64
N ARG A 94 -6.95 -48.88 29.73
CA ARG A 94 -6.66 -50.29 30.06
C ARG A 94 -5.26 -50.44 30.64
N GLU A 95 -4.27 -49.77 30.06
CA GLU A 95 -2.87 -49.82 30.50
C GLU A 95 -2.65 -49.11 31.84
N LEU A 96 -3.34 -48.00 32.10
CA LEU A 96 -3.20 -47.22 33.33
C LEU A 96 -4.13 -47.66 34.47
N GLY A 97 -5.04 -48.60 34.23
CA GLY A 97 -6.05 -49.01 35.22
C GLY A 97 -7.01 -47.88 35.60
N LEU A 98 -7.42 -47.08 34.62
CA LEU A 98 -8.27 -45.90 34.78
C LEU A 98 -9.59 -46.05 34.03
N GLU A 99 -10.62 -45.31 34.42
CA GLU A 99 -11.82 -45.16 33.58
C GLU A 99 -11.51 -44.34 32.30
N PRO A 100 -12.05 -44.69 31.12
CA PRO A 100 -11.87 -43.91 29.89
C PRO A 100 -12.30 -42.44 30.03
N LEU A 101 -13.27 -42.16 30.92
CA LEU A 101 -13.69 -40.80 31.27
C LEU A 101 -12.62 -40.03 32.06
N GLN A 102 -11.85 -40.67 32.94
CA GLN A 102 -10.74 -40.02 33.64
C GLN A 102 -9.65 -39.59 32.65
N VAL A 103 -9.30 -40.46 31.70
CA VAL A 103 -8.37 -40.14 30.61
C VAL A 103 -8.91 -38.96 29.78
N LYS A 104 -10.17 -39.00 29.35
CA LYS A 104 -10.82 -37.89 28.62
C LYS A 104 -10.72 -36.56 29.35
N PHE A 105 -11.09 -36.53 30.64
CA PHE A 105 -11.04 -35.31 31.45
C PHE A 105 -9.60 -34.84 31.73
N TRP A 106 -8.65 -35.76 31.92
CA TRP A 106 -7.24 -35.40 32.10
C TRP A 106 -6.68 -34.71 30.85
N PHE A 107 -6.90 -35.26 29.66
CA PHE A 107 -6.44 -34.64 28.40
C PHE A 107 -7.13 -33.30 28.13
N GLN A 108 -8.43 -33.17 28.45
CA GLN A 108 -9.16 -31.91 28.35
C GLN A 108 -8.57 -30.84 29.30
N ASN A 109 -8.34 -31.19 30.56
CA ASN A 109 -7.75 -30.29 31.55
C ASN A 109 -6.29 -29.93 31.22
N LYS A 110 -5.50 -30.87 30.68
CA LYS A 110 -4.12 -30.63 30.27
C LYS A 110 -4.04 -29.64 29.11
N ARG A 111 -4.95 -29.71 28.12
CA ARG A 111 -5.05 -28.69 27.07
C ARG A 111 -5.44 -27.32 27.60
N THR A 112 -6.41 -27.23 28.52
CA THR A 112 -6.76 -25.95 29.17
C THR A 112 -5.58 -25.38 29.97
N GLN A 113 -4.86 -26.21 30.73
CA GLN A 113 -3.66 -25.81 31.47
C GLN A 113 -2.59 -25.26 30.53
N MET A 114 -2.27 -25.99 29.44
CA MET A 114 -1.30 -25.55 28.42
C MET A 114 -1.69 -24.22 27.78
N LYS A 115 -2.98 -24.06 27.42
CA LYS A 115 -3.48 -22.81 26.83
C LYS A 115 -3.32 -21.64 27.80
N THR A 116 -3.78 -21.76 29.04
CA THR A 116 -3.64 -20.68 30.05
C THR A 116 -2.19 -20.42 30.44
N GLN A 117 -1.30 -21.41 30.39
CA GLN A 117 0.13 -21.20 30.58
C GLN A 117 0.75 -20.40 29.42
N HIS A 118 0.37 -20.70 28.18
CA HIS A 118 0.82 -19.97 26.99
C HIS A 118 0.30 -18.53 26.99
N GLU A 119 -1.01 -18.33 27.19
CA GLU A 119 -1.66 -17.01 27.28
C GLU A 119 -1.02 -16.12 28.37
N ARG A 120 -0.65 -16.70 29.52
CA ARG A 120 0.09 -15.98 30.57
C ARG A 120 1.49 -15.57 30.12
N HIS A 121 2.23 -16.48 29.50
CA HIS A 121 3.59 -16.21 29.02
C HIS A 121 3.60 -15.13 27.92
N GLU A 122 2.67 -15.22 26.98
CA GLU A 122 2.42 -14.22 25.94
C GLU A 122 2.05 -12.86 26.55
N ASN A 123 1.15 -12.82 27.54
CA ASN A 123 0.79 -11.57 28.22
C ASN A 123 1.98 -10.95 28.97
N THR A 124 2.87 -11.75 29.56
CA THR A 124 4.13 -11.26 30.16
C THR A 124 5.09 -10.71 29.11
N GLN A 125 5.25 -11.38 27.96
CA GLN A 125 6.08 -10.87 26.86
C GLN A 125 5.55 -9.53 26.34
N LEU A 126 4.24 -9.43 26.06
CA LEU A 126 3.58 -8.22 25.58
C LEU A 126 3.68 -7.05 26.57
N ARG A 127 3.64 -7.32 27.90
CA ARG A 127 3.88 -6.30 28.93
C ARG A 127 5.32 -5.78 28.89
N ASN A 128 6.29 -6.69 28.89
CA ASN A 128 7.72 -6.33 28.82
C ASN A 128 8.04 -5.51 27.56
N GLU A 129 7.42 -5.86 26.42
CA GLU A 129 7.54 -5.10 25.18
C GLU A 129 6.84 -3.73 25.28
N ASN A 130 5.64 -3.65 25.86
CA ASN A 130 4.94 -2.38 26.03
C ASN A 130 5.72 -1.40 26.93
N ASP A 131 6.30 -1.88 28.02
CA ASP A 131 7.11 -1.07 28.94
C ASP A 131 8.46 -0.67 28.32
N LYS A 132 9.06 -1.52 27.48
CA LYS A 132 10.20 -1.13 26.64
C LYS A 132 9.81 -0.03 25.65
N LEU A 133 8.70 -0.20 24.91
CA LEU A 133 8.20 0.80 23.96
C LEU A 133 7.85 2.13 24.64
N ARG A 134 7.38 2.13 25.89
CA ARG A 134 7.18 3.32 26.72
C ARG A 134 8.51 4.00 27.07
N ALA A 135 9.51 3.24 27.50
CA ALA A 135 10.85 3.76 27.81
C ALA A 135 11.53 4.37 26.57
N ASP A 136 11.42 3.71 25.41
CA ASP A 136 11.95 4.22 24.15
C ASP A 136 11.18 5.49 23.69
N ASN A 137 9.84 5.52 23.81
CA ASN A 137 9.05 6.74 23.55
C ASN A 137 9.42 7.92 24.48
N MET A 138 9.71 7.65 25.74
CA MET A 138 10.17 8.66 26.70
C MET A 138 11.53 9.23 26.26
N ARG A 139 12.49 8.37 25.91
CA ARG A 139 13.80 8.77 25.36
C ARG A 139 13.69 9.57 24.08
N TYR A 140 12.82 9.19 23.15
CA TYR A 140 12.61 9.96 21.92
C TYR A 140 11.99 11.34 22.20
N ARG A 141 11.08 11.46 23.17
CA ARG A 141 10.53 12.77 23.59
C ARG A 141 11.59 13.65 24.26
N GLU A 142 12.40 13.09 25.15
CA GLU A 142 13.54 13.81 25.76
C GLU A 142 14.56 14.26 24.70
N ALA A 143 14.90 13.39 23.74
CA ALA A 143 15.80 13.73 22.64
C ALA A 143 15.24 14.85 21.74
N LEU A 144 13.94 14.84 21.43
CA LEU A 144 13.28 15.90 20.65
C LEU A 144 13.16 17.21 21.44
N SER A 145 12.94 17.14 22.76
CA SER A 145 12.90 18.31 23.65
C SER A 145 14.27 18.98 23.81
N ASN A 146 15.34 18.18 23.84
CA ASN A 146 16.71 18.67 24.00
C ASN A 146 17.42 18.96 22.66
N ALA A 147 16.82 18.58 21.52
CA ALA A 147 17.34 18.92 20.20
C ALA A 147 17.19 20.43 19.93
N SER A 148 18.31 21.08 19.59
CA SER A 148 18.35 22.47 19.16
C SER A 148 18.98 22.59 17.77
N CYS A 149 18.55 23.58 17.00
CA CYS A 149 19.06 23.81 15.65
C CYS A 149 20.51 24.31 15.70
N PRO A 150 21.50 23.61 15.10
CA PRO A 150 22.92 24.01 15.17
C PRO A 150 23.23 25.33 14.46
N ASN A 151 22.30 25.87 13.66
CA ASN A 151 22.46 27.11 12.91
C ASN A 151 21.78 28.34 13.56
N CYS A 152 21.00 28.16 14.64
CA CYS A 152 20.35 29.28 15.34
C CYS A 152 20.05 29.07 16.84
N GLY A 153 20.36 27.90 17.42
CA GLY A 153 20.14 27.58 18.84
C GLY A 153 18.68 27.35 19.26
N GLY A 154 17.71 27.57 18.37
CA GLY A 154 16.28 27.40 18.67
C GLY A 154 15.90 25.94 19.01
N PRO A 155 14.96 25.71 19.97
CA PRO A 155 14.43 24.38 20.26
C PRO A 155 13.72 23.74 19.05
N THR A 156 13.76 22.41 18.94
CA THR A 156 13.10 21.67 17.85
C THR A 156 11.65 21.28 18.18
N ALA A 157 11.16 21.62 19.37
CA ALA A 157 9.81 21.30 19.84
C ALA A 157 8.73 22.18 19.18
N ILE A 158 8.02 21.64 18.19
CA ILE A 158 6.85 22.29 17.58
C ILE A 158 5.69 22.27 18.60
N GLY A 159 5.45 23.39 19.29
CA GLY A 159 4.31 23.54 20.19
C GLY A 159 4.27 24.84 20.98
N GLU A 160 5.42 25.33 21.48
CA GLU A 160 5.50 26.55 22.28
C GLU A 160 6.14 27.69 21.47
N MET A 161 5.37 28.75 21.20
CA MET A 161 5.88 29.97 20.59
C MET A 161 6.90 30.64 21.53
N SER A 162 8.04 31.08 20.98
CA SER A 162 9.01 31.82 21.79
C SER A 162 8.48 33.21 22.17
N PHE A 163 9.00 33.77 23.25
CA PHE A 163 8.65 35.13 23.69
C PHE A 163 8.94 36.17 22.59
N ASP A 164 10.05 35.99 21.88
CA ASP A 164 10.46 36.86 20.76
C ASP A 164 9.53 36.71 19.55
N GLU A 165 9.05 35.50 19.25
CA GLU A 165 8.06 35.26 18.19
C GLU A 165 6.70 35.91 18.53
N HIS A 166 6.31 35.89 19.81
CA HIS A 166 5.12 36.60 20.29
C HIS A 166 5.30 38.13 20.17
N HIS A 167 6.45 38.67 20.59
CA HIS A 167 6.76 40.10 20.48
C HIS A 167 6.77 40.55 19.01
N LEU A 168 7.44 39.81 18.12
CA LEU A 168 7.49 40.10 16.68
C LEU A 168 6.11 40.07 16.03
N ARG A 169 5.18 39.20 16.46
CA ARG A 169 3.79 39.23 15.98
C ARG A 169 3.03 40.47 16.47
N LEU A 170 3.21 40.86 17.72
CA LEU A 170 2.58 42.05 18.29
C LEU A 170 3.08 43.34 17.61
N GLU A 171 4.37 43.41 17.34
CA GLU A 171 5.02 44.51 16.63
C GLU A 171 4.63 44.56 15.15
N ASN A 172 4.55 43.41 14.46
CA ASN A 172 4.01 43.34 13.09
C ASN A 172 2.55 43.79 13.00
N ALA A 173 1.71 43.46 13.99
CA ALA A 173 0.33 43.93 14.04
C ALA A 173 0.26 45.46 14.18
N ARG A 174 1.07 46.04 15.08
CA ARG A 174 1.18 47.49 15.27
C ARG A 174 1.70 48.21 14.02
N LEU A 175 2.72 47.67 13.37
CA LEU A 175 3.30 48.23 12.14
C LEU A 175 2.30 48.21 10.97
N ARG A 176 1.48 47.15 10.86
CA ARG A 176 0.38 47.09 9.87
C ARG A 176 -0.67 48.17 10.12
N GLU A 177 -1.10 48.34 11.37
CA GLU A 177 -2.06 49.39 11.74
C GLU A 177 -1.51 50.81 11.47
N GLU A 178 -0.20 51.01 11.64
CA GLU A 178 0.47 52.28 11.30
C GLU A 178 0.58 52.48 9.77
N ILE A 179 0.87 51.43 9.00
CA ILE A 179 0.83 51.45 7.52
C ILE A 179 -0.58 51.79 7.02
N ASP A 180 -1.63 51.22 7.62
CA ASP A 180 -3.02 51.49 7.25
C ASP A 180 -3.41 52.94 7.61
N ARG A 181 -3.01 53.44 8.79
CA ARG A 181 -3.16 54.87 9.17
C ARG A 181 -2.49 55.80 8.16
N ILE A 182 -1.22 55.55 7.84
CA ILE A 182 -0.44 56.38 6.90
C ILE A 182 -1.03 56.30 5.50
N SER A 183 -1.47 55.12 5.04
CA SER A 183 -2.10 54.92 3.73
C SER A 183 -3.44 55.65 3.63
N ALA A 184 -4.26 55.62 4.68
CA ALA A 184 -5.53 56.35 4.76
C ALA A 184 -5.35 57.88 4.83
N ILE A 185 -4.21 58.37 5.32
CA ILE A 185 -3.83 59.79 5.26
C ILE A 185 -3.32 60.15 3.86
N ALA A 186 -2.42 59.33 3.28
CA ALA A 186 -1.88 59.54 1.94
C ALA A 186 -3.01 59.59 0.88
N ALA A 187 -3.98 58.68 0.95
CA ALA A 187 -5.14 58.64 0.06
C ALA A 187 -6.08 59.86 0.16
N LYS A 188 -5.97 60.70 1.20
CA LYS A 188 -6.73 61.95 1.35
C LYS A 188 -6.03 63.17 0.75
N TYR A 189 -4.70 63.12 0.56
CA TYR A 189 -3.90 64.24 0.07
C TYR A 189 -3.24 63.99 -1.29
N VAL A 190 -3.10 62.72 -1.71
CA VAL A 190 -2.60 62.31 -3.02
C VAL A 190 -3.66 61.46 -3.71
N GLY A 191 -4.14 61.93 -4.87
CA GLY A 191 -5.21 61.27 -5.62
C GLY A 191 -4.76 59.93 -6.19
N LYS A 192 -5.23 58.83 -5.56
CA LYS A 192 -4.89 57.41 -5.79
C LYS A 192 -3.47 57.01 -5.34
N PRO A 193 -3.33 56.05 -4.40
CA PRO A 193 -2.04 55.41 -4.11
C PRO A 193 -1.66 54.37 -5.18
N VAL A 194 -0.42 53.90 -5.11
CA VAL A 194 0.27 53.09 -6.13
C VAL A 194 0.32 51.61 -5.73
N VAL A 195 -0.03 50.72 -6.69
CA VAL A 195 0.25 49.26 -6.75
C VAL A 195 0.03 48.44 -5.45
N ASN A 196 -1.03 47.62 -5.44
CA ASN A 196 -1.13 46.50 -4.50
C ASN A 196 -0.09 45.42 -4.81
N TYR A 197 0.65 44.97 -3.80
CA TYR A 197 1.17 43.60 -3.77
C TYR A 197 0.05 42.62 -3.36
N PRO A 198 -0.02 41.40 -3.92
CA PRO A 198 -1.01 40.41 -3.52
C PRO A 198 -0.69 39.85 -2.12
N LEU A 199 -1.55 40.16 -1.14
CA LEU A 199 -1.42 39.64 0.23
C LEU A 199 -2.00 38.22 0.34
N ILE A 200 -1.24 37.33 0.98
CA ILE A 200 -1.67 35.99 1.35
C ILE A 200 -2.52 36.07 2.63
N SER A 201 -3.76 35.59 2.58
CA SER A 201 -4.61 35.44 3.77
C SER A 201 -4.13 34.29 4.67
N ALA A 202 -4.16 34.50 5.98
CA ALA A 202 -3.76 33.48 6.96
C ALA A 202 -4.87 32.43 7.19
N PRO A 203 -4.53 31.19 7.63
CA PRO A 203 -5.53 30.17 7.96
C PRO A 203 -6.31 30.53 9.24
N MET A 204 -7.62 30.28 9.23
CA MET A 204 -8.46 30.30 10.44
C MET A 204 -8.36 28.97 11.20
N PRO A 205 -8.48 28.96 12.54
CA PRO A 205 -8.50 27.72 13.32
C PRO A 205 -9.79 26.92 13.09
N PRO A 206 -9.76 25.58 13.20
CA PRO A 206 -10.92 24.73 12.95
C PRO A 206 -12.00 24.89 14.03
N ARG A 207 -13.26 24.70 13.63
CA ARG A 207 -14.39 24.43 14.52
C ARG A 207 -15.14 23.17 14.06
N PRO A 208 -15.91 22.50 14.95
CA PRO A 208 -16.43 21.17 14.68
C PRO A 208 -17.47 21.13 13.55
N LEU A 209 -17.59 19.96 12.93
CA LEU A 209 -18.66 19.61 12.00
C LEU A 209 -19.99 19.46 12.76
N ASP A 210 -21.09 19.86 12.13
CA ASP A 210 -22.45 19.47 12.48
C ASP A 210 -23.25 19.18 11.20
N LEU A 211 -24.27 18.33 11.27
CA LEU A 211 -25.01 17.81 10.11
C LEU A 211 -26.26 18.64 9.81
N GLY A 212 -26.40 19.12 8.56
CA GLY A 212 -27.58 19.85 8.10
C GLY A 212 -27.90 19.61 6.63
N VAL A 213 -29.18 19.35 6.32
CA VAL A 213 -29.70 19.07 4.97
C VAL A 213 -30.48 20.30 4.46
N GLY A 214 -30.25 20.77 3.22
CA GLY A 214 -30.99 21.93 2.69
C GLY A 214 -30.72 22.30 1.23
N ASN A 215 -31.67 21.97 0.35
CA ASN A 215 -31.67 22.14 -1.11
C ASN A 215 -31.72 23.60 -1.66
N PHE A 216 -31.24 23.74 -2.91
CA PHE A 216 -31.66 24.66 -4.00
C PHE A 216 -31.60 26.20 -3.88
N GLY A 217 -31.04 26.81 -4.94
CA GLY A 217 -31.25 28.21 -5.36
C GLY A 217 -30.11 28.73 -6.24
N GLY A 218 -30.39 29.28 -7.44
CA GLY A 218 -29.34 29.82 -8.30
C GLY A 218 -29.83 30.59 -9.53
N GLN A 219 -28.99 31.49 -10.05
CA GLN A 219 -29.08 32.17 -11.36
C GLN A 219 -27.68 32.74 -11.76
N PRO A 220 -27.44 33.14 -13.03
CA PRO A 220 -26.10 33.08 -13.64
C PRO A 220 -25.40 34.44 -13.89
N GLY A 221 -24.08 34.42 -14.17
CA GLY A 221 -23.38 35.57 -14.79
C GLY A 221 -21.84 35.51 -14.90
N ILE A 222 -21.35 35.17 -16.10
CA ILE A 222 -20.12 35.70 -16.76
C ILE A 222 -18.71 35.36 -16.19
N GLU A 223 -17.96 34.62 -17.02
CA GLU A 223 -16.50 34.59 -17.30
C GLU A 223 -15.43 34.63 -16.18
N GLY A 224 -14.49 33.67 -16.26
CA GLY A 224 -13.28 33.62 -15.42
C GLY A 224 -12.55 32.26 -15.46
N GLU A 225 -12.01 31.86 -16.62
CA GLU A 225 -11.34 30.56 -16.78
C GLU A 225 -10.00 30.47 -16.02
N ILE A 226 -10.02 29.83 -14.85
CA ILE A 226 -8.82 29.26 -14.20
C ILE A 226 -9.17 27.85 -13.70
N TYR A 227 -9.08 26.86 -14.60
CA TYR A 227 -9.27 25.46 -14.23
C TYR A 227 -8.06 24.93 -13.43
N GLY A 228 -8.33 24.44 -12.21
CA GLY A 228 -7.35 23.66 -11.44
C GLY A 228 -7.26 22.24 -11.99
N ASP A 229 -6.14 21.91 -12.64
CA ASP A 229 -5.91 20.60 -13.26
C ASP A 229 -5.63 19.52 -12.19
N GLY A 230 -6.71 18.90 -11.69
CA GLY A 230 -6.63 17.89 -10.63
C GLY A 230 -7.85 16.97 -10.44
N ASP A 231 -9.05 17.34 -10.93
CA ASP A 231 -10.31 16.63 -10.62
C ASP A 231 -10.89 15.83 -11.82
N LEU A 232 -10.11 15.66 -12.90
CA LEU A 232 -10.55 14.98 -14.13
C LEU A 232 -10.91 13.49 -13.93
N LEU A 233 -10.16 12.76 -13.09
CA LEU A 233 -10.48 11.38 -12.75
C LEU A 233 -11.79 11.23 -11.94
N ARG A 234 -12.24 12.30 -11.29
CA ARG A 234 -13.47 12.31 -10.48
C ARG A 234 -14.72 12.69 -11.27
N SER A 235 -14.55 13.27 -12.46
CA SER A 235 -15.66 13.69 -13.33
C SER A 235 -16.10 12.58 -14.32
N ILE A 236 -15.47 11.40 -14.29
CA ILE A 236 -15.96 10.19 -14.95
C ILE A 236 -17.15 9.63 -14.16
N ASN A 237 -18.36 10.06 -14.52
CA ASN A 237 -19.60 9.53 -13.94
C ASN A 237 -19.70 8.00 -14.14
N ALA A 238 -20.19 7.28 -13.13
CA ALA A 238 -20.42 5.84 -13.17
C ALA A 238 -21.39 5.41 -14.31
N PRO A 239 -21.36 4.13 -14.76
CA PRO A 239 -22.36 3.56 -15.65
C PRO A 239 -23.80 3.82 -15.17
N THR A 240 -24.74 3.96 -16.10
CA THR A 240 -26.17 3.92 -15.79
C THR A 240 -26.66 2.48 -15.80
N GLU A 241 -27.79 2.19 -15.15
CA GLU A 241 -28.43 0.87 -15.21
C GLU A 241 -28.73 0.40 -16.65
N ALA A 242 -28.92 1.33 -17.59
CA ALA A 242 -29.13 1.01 -19.00
C ALA A 242 -27.83 0.60 -19.74
N ASP A 243 -26.66 1.07 -19.28
CA ASP A 243 -25.37 0.72 -19.86
C ASP A 243 -24.95 -0.73 -19.48
N LYS A 244 -25.37 -1.21 -18.30
CA LYS A 244 -24.87 -2.45 -17.69
C LYS A 244 -25.04 -3.71 -18.55
N PRO A 245 -26.19 -3.99 -19.20
CA PRO A 245 -26.32 -5.15 -20.07
C PRO A 245 -25.35 -5.14 -21.26
N MET A 246 -25.12 -3.95 -21.85
CA MET A 246 -24.18 -3.77 -22.97
C MET A 246 -22.73 -3.95 -22.53
N ILE A 247 -22.38 -3.47 -21.33
CA ILE A 247 -21.05 -3.69 -20.72
C ILE A 247 -20.81 -5.18 -20.48
N ILE A 248 -21.82 -5.93 -20.01
CA ILE A 248 -21.73 -7.38 -19.79
C ILE A 248 -21.55 -8.14 -21.12
N GLU A 249 -22.33 -7.82 -22.16
CA GLU A 249 -22.18 -8.45 -23.48
C GLU A 249 -20.79 -8.18 -24.08
N LEU A 250 -20.33 -6.93 -24.04
CA LEU A 250 -19.00 -6.52 -24.51
C LEU A 250 -17.87 -7.24 -23.75
N ALA A 251 -17.98 -7.38 -22.43
CA ALA A 251 -17.01 -8.09 -21.61
C ALA A 251 -16.93 -9.60 -21.93
N VAL A 252 -18.07 -10.25 -22.20
CA VAL A 252 -18.12 -11.66 -22.60
C VAL A 252 -17.52 -11.85 -24.01
N ALA A 253 -17.86 -10.97 -24.96
CA ALA A 253 -17.26 -11.00 -26.30
C ALA A 253 -15.74 -10.75 -26.27
N ALA A 254 -15.29 -9.79 -25.47
CA ALA A 254 -13.87 -9.50 -25.26
C ALA A 254 -13.11 -10.68 -24.64
N MET A 255 -13.74 -11.45 -23.74
CA MET A 255 -13.13 -12.65 -23.17
C MET A 255 -12.89 -13.73 -24.23
N GLU A 256 -13.86 -13.97 -25.11
CA GLU A 256 -13.65 -14.90 -26.23
C GLU A 256 -12.58 -14.41 -27.22
N GLU A 257 -12.49 -13.10 -27.46
CA GLU A 257 -11.47 -12.49 -28.31
C GLU A 257 -10.08 -12.65 -27.68
N LEU A 258 -9.89 -12.30 -26.41
CA LEU A 258 -8.62 -12.44 -25.69
C LEU A 258 -8.13 -13.90 -25.68
N VAL A 259 -9.01 -14.86 -25.36
CA VAL A 259 -8.65 -16.28 -25.30
C VAL A 259 -8.18 -16.78 -26.66
N ARG A 260 -8.90 -16.43 -27.73
CA ARG A 260 -8.50 -16.77 -29.11
C ARG A 260 -7.20 -16.07 -29.51
N MET A 261 -7.05 -14.77 -29.23
CA MET A 261 -5.81 -14.02 -29.52
C MET A 261 -4.60 -14.56 -28.76
N ALA A 262 -4.77 -15.09 -27.54
CA ALA A 262 -3.67 -15.68 -26.78
C ALA A 262 -3.27 -17.08 -27.29
N GLN A 263 -4.25 -17.90 -27.71
CA GLN A 263 -4.06 -19.32 -28.06
C GLN A 263 -3.79 -19.59 -29.53
N MET A 264 -4.19 -18.72 -30.46
CA MET A 264 -3.89 -18.86 -31.89
C MET A 264 -2.47 -18.39 -32.22
N ASP A 265 -1.86 -19.00 -33.24
CA ASP A 265 -0.56 -18.60 -33.79
C ASP A 265 -0.74 -18.07 -35.24
N GLU A 266 0.07 -18.52 -36.20
CA GLU A 266 -0.13 -18.20 -37.62
C GLU A 266 -1.46 -18.79 -38.14
N PRO A 267 -2.23 -18.08 -38.99
CA PRO A 267 -1.91 -16.81 -39.66
C PRO A 267 -2.24 -15.52 -38.89
N LEU A 268 -2.78 -15.60 -37.67
CA LEU A 268 -3.18 -14.41 -36.88
C LEU A 268 -1.95 -13.65 -36.33
N TRP A 269 -0.99 -14.37 -35.78
CA TRP A 269 0.30 -13.83 -35.34
C TRP A 269 1.40 -14.28 -36.29
N MET A 270 1.93 -13.37 -37.08
CA MET A 270 3.04 -13.66 -38.00
C MET A 270 4.37 -13.61 -37.25
N SER A 271 5.21 -14.63 -37.45
CA SER A 271 6.57 -14.66 -36.89
C SER A 271 7.50 -13.69 -37.62
N SER A 272 8.28 -12.90 -36.87
CA SER A 272 9.42 -12.17 -37.42
C SER A 272 10.46 -13.13 -38.02
N LEU A 273 11.23 -12.68 -39.02
CA LEU A 273 12.32 -13.47 -39.64
C LEU A 273 13.43 -13.87 -38.65
N ASP A 274 13.52 -13.20 -37.51
CA ASP A 274 14.42 -13.53 -36.41
C ASP A 274 13.81 -14.48 -35.36
N GLY A 275 12.51 -14.78 -35.47
CA GLY A 275 11.75 -15.59 -34.50
C GLY A 275 11.53 -14.94 -33.12
N THR A 276 11.93 -13.68 -32.92
CA THR A 276 11.96 -13.04 -31.59
C THR A 276 10.75 -12.17 -31.26
N ASN A 277 9.96 -11.79 -32.26
CA ASN A 277 8.75 -10.98 -32.10
C ASN A 277 7.62 -11.55 -32.97
N SER A 278 6.40 -11.51 -32.45
CA SER A 278 5.18 -11.81 -33.21
C SER A 278 4.43 -10.52 -33.54
N VAL A 279 3.90 -10.42 -34.76
CA VAL A 279 3.15 -9.25 -35.25
C VAL A 279 1.73 -9.66 -35.60
N LEU A 280 0.74 -8.92 -35.10
CA LEU A 280 -0.66 -9.18 -35.43
C LEU A 280 -0.94 -8.88 -36.91
N ASN A 281 -1.56 -9.81 -37.61
CA ASN A 281 -2.08 -9.62 -38.94
C ASN A 281 -3.45 -8.90 -38.87
N GLU A 282 -3.50 -7.59 -39.17
CA GLU A 282 -4.77 -6.81 -39.09
C GLU A 282 -5.87 -7.40 -39.99
N ASP A 283 -5.56 -7.92 -41.18
CA ASP A 283 -6.54 -8.49 -42.11
C ASP A 283 -7.12 -9.82 -41.61
N GLU A 284 -6.30 -10.65 -40.97
CA GLU A 284 -6.74 -11.91 -40.37
C GLU A 284 -7.53 -11.67 -39.07
N TYR A 285 -7.07 -10.71 -38.24
CA TYR A 285 -7.79 -10.27 -37.05
C TYR A 285 -9.21 -9.77 -37.40
N VAL A 286 -9.36 -8.89 -38.41
CA VAL A 286 -10.68 -8.40 -38.85
C VAL A 286 -11.56 -9.54 -39.38
N ARG A 287 -10.98 -10.57 -40.02
CA ARG A 287 -11.72 -11.75 -40.50
C ARG A 287 -12.24 -12.64 -39.36
N ILE A 288 -11.46 -12.82 -38.30
CA ILE A 288 -11.81 -13.68 -37.15
C ILE A 288 -12.72 -12.95 -36.15
N PHE A 289 -12.57 -11.63 -36.01
CA PHE A 289 -13.25 -10.80 -35.01
C PHE A 289 -14.10 -9.67 -35.64
N PRO A 290 -15.06 -9.96 -36.55
CA PRO A 290 -15.86 -8.94 -37.25
C PRO A 290 -16.86 -8.17 -36.34
N ARG A 291 -16.91 -8.48 -35.03
CA ARG A 291 -17.77 -7.84 -34.03
C ARG A 291 -16.99 -7.05 -32.95
N GLY A 292 -15.72 -6.72 -33.19
CA GLY A 292 -14.91 -5.92 -32.25
C GLY A 292 -15.43 -4.48 -32.04
N ILE A 293 -14.62 -3.63 -31.38
CA ILE A 293 -14.96 -2.26 -30.89
C ILE A 293 -15.18 -1.21 -32.02
N GLY A 294 -15.57 -1.65 -33.22
CA GLY A 294 -15.78 -0.80 -34.39
C GLY A 294 -14.48 -0.29 -35.04
N PRO A 295 -14.58 0.72 -35.90
CA PRO A 295 -13.44 1.23 -36.68
C PRO A 295 -12.43 1.98 -35.79
N LYS A 296 -11.15 1.87 -36.15
CA LYS A 296 -10.00 2.58 -35.54
C LYS A 296 -10.17 4.10 -35.70
N PRO A 297 -10.00 4.94 -34.66
CA PRO A 297 -10.23 6.38 -34.77
C PRO A 297 -9.22 7.09 -35.68
N THR A 298 -9.62 8.19 -36.32
CA THR A 298 -8.77 8.92 -37.26
C THR A 298 -7.49 9.45 -36.59
N GLY A 299 -6.33 9.00 -37.08
CA GLY A 299 -5.01 9.36 -36.56
C GLY A 299 -4.45 8.42 -35.49
N PHE A 300 -5.23 7.44 -35.01
CA PHE A 300 -4.75 6.43 -34.07
C PHE A 300 -3.99 5.33 -34.82
N LYS A 301 -2.90 4.84 -34.24
CA LYS A 301 -2.24 3.60 -34.65
C LYS A 301 -2.86 2.43 -33.90
N CYS A 302 -2.75 1.22 -34.45
CA CYS A 302 -2.95 0.00 -33.69
C CYS A 302 -1.60 -0.52 -33.17
N GLU A 303 -1.56 -0.95 -31.92
CA GLU A 303 -0.45 -1.64 -31.28
C GLU A 303 -0.98 -2.96 -30.73
N ALA A 304 -0.47 -4.07 -31.25
CA ALA A 304 -0.86 -5.41 -30.82
C ALA A 304 0.40 -6.25 -30.55
N SER A 305 0.44 -6.90 -29.40
CA SER A 305 1.57 -7.74 -28.98
C SER A 305 1.11 -8.88 -28.09
N ARG A 306 1.73 -10.05 -28.25
CA ARG A 306 1.56 -11.24 -27.41
C ARG A 306 2.92 -11.69 -26.90
N GLU A 307 2.99 -12.07 -25.63
CA GLU A 307 4.20 -12.60 -24.99
C GLU A 307 3.80 -13.67 -23.96
N SER A 308 4.69 -14.64 -23.68
CA SER A 308 4.47 -15.68 -22.66
C SER A 308 5.66 -15.84 -21.72
N ALA A 309 5.40 -15.94 -20.42
CA ALA A 309 6.41 -16.19 -19.39
C ALA A 309 5.92 -17.21 -18.35
N VAL A 310 6.84 -17.79 -17.58
CA VAL A 310 6.52 -18.60 -16.40
C VAL A 310 7.05 -17.86 -15.18
N VAL A 311 6.17 -17.56 -14.22
CA VAL A 311 6.49 -16.71 -13.06
C VAL A 311 6.34 -17.48 -11.74
N ILE A 312 7.12 -17.08 -10.73
CA ILE A 312 7.15 -17.71 -9.39
C ILE A 312 6.00 -17.27 -8.47
N MET A 313 4.77 -17.30 -8.99
CA MET A 313 3.56 -17.03 -8.22
C MET A 313 2.43 -17.96 -8.67
N ASN A 314 1.63 -18.45 -7.72
CA ASN A 314 0.51 -19.33 -8.03
C ASN A 314 -0.64 -18.54 -8.71
N HIS A 315 -1.52 -19.28 -9.38
CA HIS A 315 -2.54 -18.67 -10.24
C HIS A 315 -3.62 -17.91 -9.46
N ILE A 316 -3.93 -18.32 -8.23
CA ILE A 316 -4.93 -17.67 -7.36
C ILE A 316 -4.41 -16.30 -6.93
N ASN A 317 -3.20 -16.26 -6.37
CA ASN A 317 -2.54 -15.03 -5.97
C ASN A 317 -2.39 -14.06 -7.15
N LEU A 318 -2.03 -14.54 -8.35
CA LEU A 318 -1.95 -13.68 -9.53
C LEU A 318 -3.31 -13.03 -9.86
N VAL A 319 -4.41 -13.76 -9.76
CA VAL A 319 -5.76 -13.20 -9.96
C VAL A 319 -6.12 -12.19 -8.86
N GLU A 320 -5.80 -12.46 -7.60
CA GLU A 320 -5.98 -11.51 -6.49
C GLU A 320 -5.22 -10.19 -6.74
N TYR A 321 -3.93 -10.27 -7.11
CA TYR A 321 -3.08 -9.12 -7.44
C TYR A 321 -3.54 -8.34 -8.68
N LEU A 322 -4.29 -8.95 -9.60
CA LEU A 322 -4.87 -8.29 -10.78
C LEU A 322 -6.27 -7.70 -10.52
N MET A 323 -7.04 -8.25 -9.57
CA MET A 323 -8.41 -7.84 -9.29
C MET A 323 -8.56 -6.86 -8.12
N ASP A 324 -7.53 -6.69 -7.29
CA ASP A 324 -7.36 -5.56 -6.38
C ASP A 324 -6.60 -4.42 -7.08
N VAL A 325 -7.26 -3.26 -7.21
CA VAL A 325 -6.72 -2.08 -7.91
C VAL A 325 -5.43 -1.52 -7.28
N ASN A 326 -5.26 -1.64 -5.96
CA ASN A 326 -4.09 -1.14 -5.24
C ASN A 326 -2.91 -2.09 -5.41
N GLN A 327 -3.16 -3.39 -5.32
CA GLN A 327 -2.16 -4.42 -5.57
C GLN A 327 -1.69 -4.39 -7.03
N TRP A 328 -2.62 -4.28 -7.98
CA TRP A 328 -2.34 -4.13 -9.41
C TRP A 328 -1.49 -2.89 -9.71
N SER A 329 -1.89 -1.73 -9.19
CA SER A 329 -1.17 -0.47 -9.35
C SER A 329 0.23 -0.51 -8.72
N THR A 330 0.39 -1.14 -7.55
CA THR A 330 1.70 -1.31 -6.89
C THR A 330 2.61 -2.23 -7.70
N LEU A 331 2.09 -3.40 -8.09
CA LEU A 331 2.77 -4.42 -8.87
C LEU A 331 3.30 -3.85 -10.19
N PHE A 332 2.46 -3.10 -10.91
CA PHE A 332 2.80 -2.49 -12.19
C PHE A 332 3.13 -0.99 -12.10
N SER A 333 3.60 -0.48 -10.95
CA SER A 333 3.83 0.96 -10.71
C SER A 333 4.81 1.67 -11.66
N GLY A 334 5.62 0.94 -12.45
CA GLY A 334 6.40 1.52 -13.55
C GLY A 334 5.61 1.74 -14.84
N ILE A 335 4.47 1.07 -15.01
CA ILE A 335 3.55 1.11 -16.17
C ILE A 335 2.24 1.80 -15.82
N VAL A 336 1.67 1.58 -14.64
CA VAL A 336 0.45 2.25 -14.14
C VAL A 336 0.89 3.39 -13.21
N SER A 337 0.40 4.61 -13.46
CA SER A 337 0.60 5.76 -12.56
C SER A 337 -0.58 5.96 -11.62
N ARG A 338 -1.80 5.77 -12.12
CA ARG A 338 -3.06 5.98 -11.41
C ARG A 338 -4.06 4.91 -11.85
N ALA A 339 -4.86 4.40 -10.91
CA ALA A 339 -5.94 3.45 -11.18
C ALA A 339 -7.06 3.61 -10.15
N LEU A 340 -8.30 3.38 -10.56
CA LEU A 340 -9.48 3.44 -9.71
C LEU A 340 -10.56 2.47 -10.21
N THR A 341 -11.09 1.63 -9.33
CA THR A 341 -12.35 0.92 -9.57
C THR A 341 -13.50 1.89 -9.36
N LEU A 342 -14.29 2.13 -10.41
CA LEU A 342 -15.41 3.09 -10.44
C LEU A 342 -16.74 2.41 -10.06
N GLU A 343 -16.94 1.15 -10.47
CA GLU A 343 -18.09 0.34 -10.08
C GLU A 343 -17.73 -1.15 -10.08
N VAL A 344 -18.33 -1.94 -9.17
CA VAL A 344 -18.28 -3.41 -9.20
C VAL A 344 -19.62 -3.93 -9.68
N LEU A 345 -19.68 -4.39 -10.94
CA LEU A 345 -20.89 -4.92 -11.57
C LEU A 345 -21.18 -6.37 -11.17
N SER A 346 -20.14 -7.14 -10.83
CA SER A 346 -20.24 -8.49 -10.30
C SER A 346 -19.03 -8.78 -9.40
N THR A 347 -19.25 -9.37 -8.23
CA THR A 347 -18.18 -9.90 -7.39
C THR A 347 -17.66 -11.27 -7.86
N GLY A 348 -18.37 -11.93 -8.78
CA GLY A 348 -18.13 -13.33 -9.13
C GLY A 348 -18.62 -14.31 -8.07
N VAL A 349 -18.20 -15.57 -8.20
CA VAL A 349 -18.53 -16.67 -7.27
C VAL A 349 -17.88 -16.43 -5.90
N ALA A 350 -18.66 -16.51 -4.84
CA ALA A 350 -18.19 -16.27 -3.47
C ALA A 350 -16.93 -17.08 -3.12
N GLY A 351 -15.87 -16.38 -2.71
CA GLY A 351 -14.57 -16.96 -2.36
C GLY A 351 -13.53 -16.99 -3.48
N ASN A 352 -13.83 -16.48 -4.68
CA ASN A 352 -12.86 -16.24 -5.76
C ASN A 352 -13.38 -15.16 -6.73
N TYR A 353 -12.67 -14.91 -7.84
CA TYR A 353 -13.03 -13.89 -8.83
C TYR A 353 -13.69 -14.46 -10.11
N ASN A 354 -14.18 -15.71 -10.11
CA ASN A 354 -14.76 -16.32 -11.30
C ASN A 354 -16.11 -15.66 -11.63
N GLY A 355 -16.20 -14.97 -12.77
CA GLY A 355 -17.35 -14.17 -13.15
C GLY A 355 -17.37 -12.76 -12.54
N ALA A 356 -16.27 -12.31 -11.94
CA ALA A 356 -16.16 -10.96 -11.39
C ALA A 356 -15.99 -9.92 -12.51
N LEU A 357 -16.70 -8.80 -12.38
CA LEU A 357 -16.80 -7.74 -13.40
C LEU A 357 -16.70 -6.37 -12.71
N GLN A 358 -15.68 -5.59 -13.07
CA GLN A 358 -15.42 -4.26 -12.51
C GLN A 358 -15.28 -3.23 -13.62
N VAL A 359 -15.85 -2.04 -13.45
CA VAL A 359 -15.57 -0.88 -14.32
C VAL A 359 -14.49 -0.04 -13.67
N MET A 360 -13.46 0.29 -14.44
CA MET A 360 -12.22 0.89 -13.95
C MET A 360 -11.76 2.04 -14.86
N THR A 361 -10.99 2.96 -14.29
CA THR A 361 -10.11 3.86 -15.05
C THR A 361 -8.66 3.60 -14.65
N ALA A 362 -7.74 3.68 -15.62
CA ALA A 362 -6.31 3.64 -15.36
C ALA A 362 -5.51 4.52 -16.33
N GLU A 363 -4.47 5.14 -15.80
CA GLU A 363 -3.47 5.88 -16.54
C GLU A 363 -2.20 5.03 -16.68
N CYS A 364 -1.82 4.72 -17.93
CA CYS A 364 -0.57 4.07 -18.26
C CYS A 364 0.52 5.09 -18.60
N GLN A 365 1.73 4.88 -18.08
CA GLN A 365 2.88 5.79 -18.14
C GLN A 365 4.15 5.14 -18.69
N LEU A 366 5.00 5.99 -19.26
CA LEU A 366 6.42 5.73 -19.45
C LEU A 366 7.21 6.66 -18.50
N PRO A 367 8.33 6.25 -17.87
CA PRO A 367 9.14 7.12 -17.00
C PRO A 367 9.93 8.20 -17.76
N THR A 368 9.22 9.08 -18.46
CA THR A 368 9.77 10.25 -19.18
C THR A 368 8.70 11.34 -19.31
N PRO A 369 9.06 12.63 -19.31
CA PRO A 369 8.13 13.73 -19.60
C PRO A 369 7.94 13.93 -21.11
N LEU A 370 8.66 13.18 -21.96
CA LEU A 370 8.68 13.33 -23.43
C LEU A 370 7.79 12.30 -24.16
N ALA A 371 6.95 11.56 -23.44
CA ALA A 371 5.89 10.73 -24.00
C ALA A 371 4.62 10.90 -23.13
N PRO A 372 3.45 11.22 -23.72
CA PRO A 372 2.22 11.41 -22.95
C PRO A 372 1.76 10.10 -22.29
N THR A 373 1.04 10.22 -21.18
CA THR A 373 0.32 9.09 -20.60
C THR A 373 -0.87 8.66 -21.46
N ARG A 374 -1.27 7.41 -21.30
CA ARG A 374 -2.41 6.77 -21.96
C ARG A 374 -3.46 6.44 -20.90
N GLU A 375 -4.43 7.34 -20.73
CA GLU A 375 -5.61 7.10 -19.89
C GLU A 375 -6.61 6.20 -20.63
N SER A 376 -7.31 5.33 -19.90
CA SER A 376 -8.30 4.40 -20.45
C SER A 376 -9.42 4.13 -19.44
N TYR A 377 -10.67 4.15 -19.92
CA TYR A 377 -11.87 3.79 -19.18
C TYR A 377 -12.41 2.46 -19.73
N PHE A 378 -12.40 1.41 -18.92
CA PHE A 378 -12.59 0.03 -19.36
C PHE A 378 -13.39 -0.81 -18.36
N VAL A 379 -13.91 -1.94 -18.83
CA VAL A 379 -14.40 -3.01 -17.95
C VAL A 379 -13.35 -4.11 -17.87
N ARG A 380 -13.02 -4.53 -16.65
CA ARG A 380 -12.21 -5.71 -16.32
C ARG A 380 -13.13 -6.87 -15.99
N TYR A 381 -13.01 -7.97 -16.73
CA TYR A 381 -13.76 -9.22 -16.52
C TYR A 381 -12.80 -10.36 -16.22
N CYS A 382 -13.07 -11.09 -15.14
CA CYS A 382 -12.29 -12.22 -14.69
C CYS A 382 -13.13 -13.51 -14.72
N LYS A 383 -12.56 -14.58 -15.26
CA LYS A 383 -13.24 -15.88 -15.43
C LYS A 383 -12.26 -17.04 -15.33
N GLN A 384 -12.71 -18.16 -14.77
CA GLN A 384 -12.01 -19.43 -14.88
C GLN A 384 -12.66 -20.27 -15.98
N HIS A 385 -11.83 -20.85 -16.85
CA HIS A 385 -12.23 -21.76 -17.92
C HIS A 385 -12.29 -23.22 -17.44
N ALA A 386 -12.94 -24.08 -18.22
CA ALA A 386 -13.20 -25.48 -17.84
C ALA A 386 -11.95 -26.37 -17.76
N ASP A 387 -10.82 -25.91 -18.30
CA ASP A 387 -9.48 -26.49 -18.19
C ASP A 387 -8.72 -26.03 -16.92
N GLY A 388 -9.32 -25.14 -16.12
CA GLY A 388 -8.71 -24.52 -14.95
C GLY A 388 -7.96 -23.21 -15.25
N THR A 389 -7.72 -22.87 -16.52
CA THR A 389 -7.04 -21.62 -16.92
C THR A 389 -7.88 -20.41 -16.47
N TRP A 390 -7.23 -19.47 -15.77
CA TRP A 390 -7.84 -18.19 -15.46
C TRP A 390 -7.59 -17.20 -16.60
N ALA A 391 -8.56 -16.33 -16.85
CA ALA A 391 -8.48 -15.26 -17.84
C ALA A 391 -8.97 -13.95 -17.22
N VAL A 392 -8.18 -12.89 -17.39
CA VAL A 392 -8.54 -11.52 -17.01
C VAL A 392 -8.44 -10.66 -18.27
N VAL A 393 -9.57 -10.08 -18.69
CA VAL A 393 -9.66 -9.21 -19.88
C VAL A 393 -10.09 -7.80 -19.49
N ASP A 394 -9.40 -6.82 -20.07
CA ASP A 394 -9.73 -5.40 -20.04
C ASP A 394 -10.17 -4.95 -21.44
N VAL A 395 -11.32 -4.26 -21.51
CA VAL A 395 -11.86 -3.74 -22.78
C VAL A 395 -12.49 -2.35 -22.62
N SER A 396 -12.12 -1.43 -23.50
CA SER A 396 -12.54 -0.01 -23.44
C SER A 396 -14.06 0.17 -23.55
N LEU A 397 -14.60 1.08 -22.75
CA LEU A 397 -16.01 1.50 -22.78
C LEU A 397 -16.23 2.82 -23.53
N ASP A 398 -15.19 3.37 -24.18
CA ASP A 398 -15.23 4.67 -24.88
C ASP A 398 -16.32 4.78 -25.95
N ASN A 399 -16.79 3.66 -26.51
CA ASN A 399 -17.90 3.65 -27.47
C ASN A 399 -19.26 3.92 -26.80
N LEU A 400 -19.43 3.62 -25.51
CA LEU A 400 -20.66 3.91 -24.76
C LEU A 400 -20.68 5.36 -24.26
N ARG A 401 -19.50 5.92 -23.93
CA ARG A 401 -19.33 7.32 -23.52
C ARG A 401 -18.05 7.92 -24.13
N PRO A 402 -18.14 8.48 -25.36
CA PRO A 402 -16.98 9.06 -26.02
C PRO A 402 -16.43 10.28 -25.28
N SER A 403 -15.25 10.13 -24.66
CA SER A 403 -14.50 11.27 -24.13
C SER A 403 -13.75 11.96 -25.27
N PRO A 404 -13.98 13.25 -25.55
CA PRO A 404 -13.27 13.98 -26.60
C PRO A 404 -11.78 14.21 -26.28
N ALA A 405 -11.33 13.87 -25.06
CA ALA A 405 -9.93 13.93 -24.63
C ALA A 405 -9.21 12.57 -24.72
N ALA A 406 -9.90 11.46 -25.00
CA ALA A 406 -9.30 10.13 -25.03
C ALA A 406 -8.22 10.02 -26.13
N ARG A 407 -6.97 9.77 -25.73
CA ARG A 407 -5.82 9.54 -26.62
C ARG A 407 -5.49 8.05 -26.84
N CYS A 408 -6.28 7.17 -26.23
CA CYS A 408 -6.05 5.74 -26.16
C CYS A 408 -7.39 5.02 -26.08
N ARG A 409 -7.54 3.89 -26.78
CA ARG A 409 -8.70 2.98 -26.69
C ARG A 409 -8.19 1.53 -26.63
N ARG A 410 -8.58 0.79 -25.59
CA ARG A 410 -8.11 -0.57 -25.31
C ARG A 410 -9.00 -1.60 -26.02
N ARG A 411 -8.46 -2.26 -27.05
CA ARG A 411 -9.03 -3.52 -27.58
C ARG A 411 -8.84 -4.65 -26.55
N PRO A 412 -9.55 -5.78 -26.66
CA PRO A 412 -9.47 -6.87 -25.69
C PRO A 412 -8.03 -7.26 -25.37
N SER A 413 -7.62 -6.94 -24.15
CA SER A 413 -6.25 -7.04 -23.64
C SER A 413 -6.25 -7.70 -22.27
N GLY A 414 -5.10 -8.15 -21.79
CA GLY A 414 -4.97 -8.76 -20.47
C GLY A 414 -4.18 -10.06 -20.56
N CYS A 415 -4.53 -11.07 -19.77
CA CYS A 415 -3.76 -12.30 -19.72
C CYS A 415 -4.57 -13.57 -19.45
N LEU A 416 -4.05 -14.68 -19.97
CA LEU A 416 -4.36 -16.03 -19.51
C LEU A 416 -3.31 -16.47 -18.48
N ILE A 417 -3.75 -17.10 -17.39
CA ILE A 417 -2.93 -17.59 -16.29
C ILE A 417 -3.22 -19.09 -16.14
N GLN A 418 -2.22 -19.91 -16.45
CA GLN A 418 -2.29 -21.37 -16.39
C GLN A 418 -1.49 -21.86 -15.18
N GLU A 419 -2.07 -22.76 -14.39
CA GLU A 419 -1.38 -23.37 -13.26
C GLU A 419 -0.16 -24.18 -13.71
N MET A 420 0.95 -24.07 -12.97
CA MET A 420 2.14 -24.89 -13.16
C MET A 420 2.53 -25.56 -11.82
N LEU A 421 3.32 -26.64 -11.92
CA LEU A 421 3.81 -27.36 -10.74
C LEU A 421 4.58 -26.44 -9.77
N ASN A 422 4.60 -26.84 -8.49
CA ASN A 422 5.35 -26.17 -7.41
C ASN A 422 4.94 -24.70 -7.14
N GLY A 423 3.70 -24.31 -7.48
CA GLY A 423 3.19 -22.96 -7.20
C GLY A 423 3.66 -21.88 -8.18
N TYR A 424 4.13 -22.28 -9.36
CA TYR A 424 4.40 -21.39 -10.49
C TYR A 424 3.12 -21.16 -11.29
N SER A 425 3.12 -20.18 -12.20
CA SER A 425 2.10 -20.06 -13.24
C SER A 425 2.74 -19.70 -14.59
N LYS A 426 2.18 -20.22 -15.68
CA LYS A 426 2.46 -19.73 -17.03
C LYS A 426 1.46 -18.63 -17.35
N VAL A 427 1.95 -17.44 -17.67
CA VAL A 427 1.14 -16.28 -18.03
C VAL A 427 1.38 -15.93 -19.49
N THR A 428 0.30 -15.90 -20.28
CA THR A 428 0.32 -15.37 -21.65
C THR A 428 -0.41 -14.04 -21.64
N TRP A 429 0.30 -12.96 -21.96
CA TRP A 429 -0.24 -11.60 -21.97
C TRP A 429 -0.46 -11.15 -23.41
N VAL A 430 -1.60 -10.52 -23.67
CA VAL A 430 -1.94 -9.86 -24.94
C VAL A 430 -2.25 -8.41 -24.63
N GLU A 431 -1.51 -7.49 -25.24
CA GLU A 431 -1.80 -6.06 -25.18
C GLU A 431 -2.24 -5.62 -26.58
N HIS A 432 -3.47 -5.12 -26.69
CA HIS A 432 -4.07 -4.66 -27.95
C HIS A 432 -4.70 -3.28 -27.73
N VAL A 433 -4.06 -2.23 -28.25
CA VAL A 433 -4.40 -0.83 -27.96
C VAL A 433 -4.38 -0.01 -29.23
N GLU A 434 -5.35 0.89 -29.38
CA GLU A 434 -5.33 1.95 -30.38
C GLU A 434 -4.92 3.26 -29.71
N ALA A 435 -3.92 3.99 -30.22
CA ALA A 435 -3.40 5.20 -29.55
C ALA A 435 -2.97 6.32 -30.51
N ASP A 436 -3.09 7.56 -30.03
CA ASP A 436 -2.58 8.77 -30.69
C ASP A 436 -1.14 9.10 -30.25
N ASP A 437 -0.19 8.63 -31.05
CA ASP A 437 1.25 8.86 -30.86
C ASP A 437 1.74 10.27 -31.25
N ARG A 438 0.88 11.19 -31.71
CA ARG A 438 1.35 12.50 -32.22
C ARG A 438 2.08 13.35 -31.17
N GLY A 439 1.84 13.09 -29.88
CA GLY A 439 2.55 13.73 -28.77
C GLY A 439 3.86 13.05 -28.34
N VAL A 440 4.25 11.91 -28.92
CA VAL A 440 5.47 11.18 -28.53
C VAL A 440 6.71 11.81 -29.15
N HIS A 441 7.68 12.24 -28.33
CA HIS A 441 8.92 12.83 -28.82
C HIS A 441 9.77 11.83 -29.64
N ASN A 442 10.53 12.33 -30.60
CA ASN A 442 11.28 11.50 -31.56
C ASN A 442 12.25 10.51 -30.86
N LEU A 443 12.85 10.89 -29.73
CA LEU A 443 13.71 10.02 -28.92
C LEU A 443 13.01 8.73 -28.44
N TYR A 444 11.70 8.78 -28.16
CA TYR A 444 10.92 7.66 -27.62
C TYR A 444 10.05 6.97 -28.67
N LYS A 445 9.93 7.54 -29.87
CA LYS A 445 9.07 7.08 -30.96
C LYS A 445 9.33 5.62 -31.37
N GLN A 446 10.60 5.20 -31.40
CA GLN A 446 10.99 3.80 -31.66
C GLN A 446 10.67 2.86 -30.49
N LEU A 447 10.79 3.33 -29.24
CA LEU A 447 10.47 2.53 -28.05
C LEU A 447 8.97 2.25 -27.96
N VAL A 448 8.14 3.24 -28.34
CA VAL A 448 6.68 3.09 -28.45
C VAL A 448 6.31 2.18 -29.62
N SER A 449 6.73 2.49 -30.85
CA SER A 449 6.30 1.73 -32.03
C SER A 449 6.87 0.30 -32.13
N SER A 450 7.87 -0.06 -31.32
CA SER A 450 8.35 -1.45 -31.18
C SER A 450 7.68 -2.23 -30.05
N GLY A 451 6.61 -1.69 -29.44
CA GLY A 451 5.88 -2.33 -28.34
C GLY A 451 6.63 -2.36 -27.00
N HIS A 452 7.89 -1.95 -26.93
CA HIS A 452 8.68 -2.00 -25.69
C HIS A 452 8.24 -0.97 -24.63
N ALA A 453 7.50 0.08 -25.01
CA ALA A 453 6.97 1.07 -24.07
C ALA A 453 5.65 0.67 -23.40
N PHE A 454 4.76 -0.09 -24.07
CA PHE A 454 3.41 -0.37 -23.55
C PHE A 454 2.92 -1.82 -23.78
N GLY A 455 3.57 -2.60 -24.66
CA GLY A 455 3.14 -3.94 -25.05
C GLY A 455 3.36 -5.04 -24.01
N ALA A 456 2.81 -6.23 -24.29
CA ALA A 456 2.78 -7.41 -23.42
C ALA A 456 4.13 -7.78 -22.78
N LYS A 457 5.22 -7.62 -23.54
CA LYS A 457 6.60 -7.86 -23.09
C LYS A 457 7.03 -6.99 -21.91
N ARG A 458 6.57 -5.73 -21.85
CA ARG A 458 6.83 -4.83 -20.72
C ARG A 458 6.03 -5.22 -19.49
N TRP A 459 4.77 -5.63 -19.68
CA TRP A 459 3.92 -6.15 -18.61
C TRP A 459 4.52 -7.41 -17.99
N LEU A 460 4.82 -8.45 -18.79
CA LEU A 460 5.39 -9.70 -18.27
C LEU A 460 6.78 -9.52 -17.64
N ALA A 461 7.69 -8.75 -18.25
CA ALA A 461 9.00 -8.45 -17.64
C ALA A 461 8.89 -7.61 -16.35
N THR A 462 7.78 -6.92 -16.13
CA THR A 462 7.48 -6.24 -14.86
C THR A 462 6.89 -7.23 -13.85
N LEU A 463 5.96 -8.08 -14.27
CA LEU A 463 5.35 -9.12 -13.42
C LEU A 463 6.40 -10.09 -12.87
N ASP A 464 7.20 -10.70 -13.75
CA ASP A 464 8.29 -11.64 -13.43
C ASP A 464 9.21 -11.10 -12.32
N ARG A 465 9.80 -9.93 -12.56
CA ARG A 465 10.68 -9.22 -11.62
C ARG A 465 10.00 -8.89 -10.28
N GLN A 466 8.68 -8.72 -10.25
CA GLN A 466 7.95 -8.47 -9.01
C GLN A 466 7.59 -9.77 -8.28
N CYS A 467 7.33 -10.87 -8.99
CA CYS A 467 7.26 -12.21 -8.40
C CYS A 467 8.60 -12.59 -7.74
N GLU A 468 9.73 -12.35 -8.42
CA GLU A 468 11.09 -12.44 -7.85
C GLU A 468 11.25 -11.61 -6.57
N ARG A 469 10.84 -10.33 -6.61
CA ARG A 469 10.92 -9.39 -5.49
C ARG A 469 10.11 -9.87 -4.28
N LEU A 470 8.88 -10.33 -4.51
CA LEU A 470 7.97 -10.80 -3.47
C LEU A 470 8.49 -12.10 -2.84
N ALA A 471 8.99 -13.05 -3.63
CA ALA A 471 9.64 -14.24 -3.11
C ALA A 471 10.89 -13.91 -2.27
N SER A 472 11.74 -12.98 -2.72
CA SER A 472 12.91 -12.51 -1.96
C SER A 472 12.55 -11.78 -0.66
N ALA A 473 11.37 -11.17 -0.59
CA ALA A 473 10.82 -10.54 0.62
C ALA A 473 10.13 -11.54 1.57
N MET A 474 9.66 -12.68 1.07
CA MET A 474 9.06 -13.78 1.84
C MET A 474 10.07 -14.83 2.31
N ALA A 475 11.27 -14.87 1.71
CA ALA A 475 12.34 -15.77 2.09
C ALA A 475 12.72 -15.63 3.58
N THR A 476 12.78 -16.76 4.28
CA THR A 476 13.17 -16.88 5.69
C THR A 476 14.67 -17.13 5.88
N ASN A 477 15.32 -17.76 4.90
CA ASN A 477 16.74 -18.05 4.92
C ASN A 477 17.51 -16.88 4.30
N ILE A 478 18.27 -16.13 5.12
CA ILE A 478 19.23 -15.13 4.63
C ILE A 478 20.43 -15.89 4.04
N PRO A 479 20.81 -15.69 2.76
CA PRO A 479 22.00 -16.30 2.20
C PRO A 479 23.25 -15.79 2.94
N ALA A 480 24.18 -16.67 3.27
CA ALA A 480 25.44 -16.30 3.95
C ALA A 480 26.40 -15.41 3.12
N GLY A 481 25.97 -14.97 1.92
CA GLY A 481 26.65 -14.01 1.07
C GLY A 481 26.06 -12.59 1.10
N ASP A 482 24.88 -12.35 1.70
CA ASP A 482 24.29 -11.01 1.88
C ASP A 482 25.14 -10.24 2.93
N VAL A 483 26.30 -9.73 2.51
CA VAL A 483 27.20 -8.89 3.31
C VAL A 483 26.49 -7.57 3.60
N GLY A 484 26.37 -7.20 4.88
CA GLY A 484 26.01 -5.83 5.25
C GLY A 484 25.38 -5.63 6.63
N VAL A 485 24.95 -4.39 6.87
CA VAL A 485 24.36 -3.94 8.15
C VAL A 485 22.96 -4.52 8.41
N ILE A 486 22.29 -5.07 7.40
CA ILE A 486 20.91 -5.60 7.51
C ILE A 486 20.96 -7.08 7.94
N THR A 487 21.06 -7.31 9.25
CA THR A 487 21.23 -8.65 9.83
C THR A 487 19.93 -9.39 10.16
N ASN A 488 18.75 -8.76 9.99
CA ASN A 488 17.46 -9.35 10.36
C ASN A 488 16.38 -9.24 9.27
N GLN A 489 15.38 -10.14 9.33
CA GLN A 489 14.33 -10.25 8.31
C GLN A 489 13.42 -9.01 8.25
N GLU A 490 13.19 -8.35 9.39
CA GLU A 490 12.40 -7.10 9.46
C GLU A 490 13.11 -5.93 8.79
N GLY A 491 14.43 -5.82 8.95
CA GLY A 491 15.27 -4.86 8.24
C GLY A 491 15.26 -5.10 6.74
N ARG A 492 15.40 -6.36 6.29
CA ARG A 492 15.25 -6.75 4.88
C ARG A 492 13.89 -6.33 4.33
N LYS A 493 12.80 -6.66 5.03
CA LYS A 493 11.42 -6.32 4.65
C LYS A 493 11.17 -4.81 4.61
N SER A 494 11.73 -4.07 5.56
CA SER A 494 11.63 -2.60 5.64
C SER A 494 12.41 -1.91 4.52
N MET A 495 13.61 -2.41 4.21
CA MET A 495 14.44 -1.93 3.10
C MET A 495 13.78 -2.23 1.74
N MET A 496 13.22 -3.42 1.57
CA MET A 496 12.47 -3.79 0.37
C MET A 496 11.24 -2.90 0.15
N LYS A 497 10.52 -2.53 1.22
CA LYS A 497 9.45 -1.53 1.18
C LYS A 497 9.96 -0.10 0.92
N LEU A 498 11.15 0.27 1.40
CA LEU A 498 11.76 1.57 1.10
C LEU A 498 12.11 1.68 -0.38
N ALA A 499 12.81 0.69 -0.93
CA ALA A 499 13.17 0.63 -2.35
C ALA A 499 11.93 0.58 -3.27
N GLU A 500 10.80 0.06 -2.80
CA GLU A 500 9.52 0.07 -3.52
C GLU A 500 8.94 1.49 -3.59
N ARG A 501 8.84 2.18 -2.45
CA ARG A 501 8.46 3.59 -2.41
C ARG A 501 9.42 4.48 -3.22
N MET A 502 10.71 4.18 -3.25
CA MET A 502 11.68 4.90 -4.08
C MET A 502 11.42 4.73 -5.59
N VAL A 503 11.07 3.52 -6.05
CA VAL A 503 10.69 3.28 -7.47
C VAL A 503 9.39 4.00 -7.82
N ILE A 504 8.35 3.90 -7.00
CA ILE A 504 7.08 4.64 -7.19
C ILE A 504 7.34 6.15 -7.22
N SER A 505 8.13 6.65 -6.26
CA SER A 505 8.55 8.04 -6.13
C SER A 505 9.31 8.56 -7.35
N PHE A 506 10.18 7.73 -7.92
CA PHE A 506 10.93 8.03 -9.14
C PHE A 506 10.01 8.10 -10.35
N CYS A 507 9.21 7.05 -10.62
CA CYS A 507 8.31 6.99 -11.77
C CYS A 507 7.35 8.19 -11.79
N ALA A 508 6.68 8.48 -10.67
CA ALA A 508 5.81 9.65 -10.51
C ALA A 508 6.54 11.00 -10.38
N GLY A 509 7.88 11.00 -10.41
CA GLY A 509 8.74 12.19 -10.45
C GLY A 509 9.38 12.46 -11.81
N VAL A 510 9.24 11.54 -12.78
CA VAL A 510 9.83 11.67 -14.14
C VAL A 510 8.84 11.40 -15.28
N SER A 511 7.59 10.98 -15.01
CA SER A 511 6.59 10.70 -16.05
C SER A 511 5.66 11.89 -16.34
N ALA A 512 5.09 11.93 -17.55
CA ALA A 512 4.13 12.95 -18.00
C ALA A 512 2.69 12.80 -17.42
N SER A 513 2.52 12.25 -16.21
CA SER A 513 1.20 12.05 -15.59
C SER A 513 0.48 13.38 -15.33
N THR A 514 -0.81 13.47 -15.68
CA THR A 514 -1.55 14.76 -15.57
C THR A 514 -1.79 15.23 -14.13
N ALA A 515 -1.41 14.44 -13.12
CA ALA A 515 -1.38 14.91 -11.74
C ALA A 515 -0.43 16.11 -11.52
N HIS A 516 0.61 16.26 -12.36
CA HIS A 516 1.59 17.34 -12.26
C HIS A 516 2.03 17.82 -13.66
N THR A 517 1.69 19.07 -14.01
CA THR A 517 2.05 19.65 -15.32
C THR A 517 3.56 19.88 -15.44
N TRP A 518 4.18 19.36 -16.51
CA TRP A 518 5.56 19.68 -16.88
C TRP A 518 5.62 20.94 -17.75
N THR A 519 6.55 21.83 -17.43
CA THR A 519 6.91 22.99 -18.25
C THR A 519 8.17 22.70 -19.08
N THR A 520 8.26 23.30 -20.27
CA THR A 520 9.50 23.30 -21.08
C THR A 520 10.27 24.58 -20.78
N LEU A 521 11.59 24.49 -20.60
CA LEU A 521 12.43 25.68 -20.43
C LEU A 521 12.76 26.29 -21.78
N SER A 522 12.29 27.51 -22.03
CA SER A 522 12.61 28.26 -23.24
C SER A 522 14.06 28.78 -23.21
N GLY A 523 14.95 28.21 -24.01
CA GLY A 523 16.34 28.65 -24.13
C GLY A 523 17.12 27.89 -25.20
N THR A 524 18.17 28.48 -25.76
CA THR A 524 19.00 27.85 -26.80
C THR A 524 19.67 26.58 -26.26
N GLY A 525 19.21 25.41 -26.72
CA GLY A 525 19.67 24.10 -26.27
C GLY A 525 18.91 23.52 -25.06
N ALA A 526 17.81 24.14 -24.64
CA ALA A 526 16.98 23.68 -23.51
C ALA A 526 15.71 22.92 -23.93
N ASP A 527 15.48 22.71 -25.23
CA ASP A 527 14.25 22.13 -25.79
C ASP A 527 13.93 20.69 -25.32
N ASP A 528 14.95 19.96 -24.86
CA ASP A 528 14.83 18.62 -24.25
C ASP A 528 14.81 18.63 -22.70
N VAL A 529 14.80 19.81 -22.06
CA VAL A 529 14.69 19.96 -20.60
C VAL A 529 13.24 20.23 -20.20
N ARG A 530 12.73 19.46 -19.24
CA ARG A 530 11.41 19.62 -18.64
C ARG A 530 11.56 19.87 -17.15
N VAL A 531 10.74 20.77 -16.61
CA VAL A 531 10.70 21.08 -15.18
C VAL A 531 9.27 20.99 -14.66
N MET A 532 9.09 20.31 -13.54
CA MET A 532 7.84 20.24 -12.79
C MET A 532 8.04 20.81 -11.38
N THR A 533 6.99 21.42 -10.84
CA THR A 533 6.95 21.88 -9.45
C THR A 533 5.74 21.24 -8.77
N ARG A 534 5.97 20.32 -7.83
CA ARG A 534 4.88 19.68 -7.05
C ARG A 534 4.94 20.11 -5.60
N LYS A 535 3.78 20.38 -5.00
CA LYS A 535 3.67 20.67 -3.57
C LYS A 535 3.52 19.35 -2.80
N SER A 536 4.54 18.99 -2.03
CA SER A 536 4.49 17.88 -1.07
C SER A 536 3.74 18.36 0.17
N VAL A 537 2.50 17.92 0.34
CA VAL A 537 1.71 18.07 1.58
C VAL A 537 1.08 16.71 1.84
N ASP A 538 1.09 16.28 3.10
CA ASP A 538 0.46 15.04 3.58
C ASP A 538 0.93 13.72 2.93
N ASP A 539 2.08 13.72 2.24
CA ASP A 539 2.71 12.55 1.62
C ASP A 539 3.53 11.72 2.63
N PRO A 540 3.10 10.49 3.01
CA PRO A 540 3.67 9.77 4.14
C PRO A 540 5.15 9.37 3.96
N GLY A 541 6.03 10.06 4.69
CA GLY A 541 7.46 9.82 4.68
C GLY A 541 8.25 10.69 3.70
N ARG A 542 7.62 11.70 3.07
CA ARG A 542 8.33 12.87 2.52
C ARG A 542 8.18 14.06 3.47
N PRO A 543 9.16 14.98 3.53
CA PRO A 543 8.97 16.26 4.22
C PRO A 543 7.91 17.11 3.49
N PRO A 544 7.11 17.91 4.21
CA PRO A 544 6.23 18.89 3.59
C PRO A 544 7.04 20.03 2.97
N GLY A 545 6.67 20.47 1.76
CA GLY A 545 7.41 21.51 1.04
C GLY A 545 7.10 21.56 -0.45
N ILE A 546 7.97 22.21 -1.22
CA ILE A 546 7.91 22.24 -2.68
C ILE A 546 9.04 21.37 -3.22
N VAL A 547 8.70 20.40 -4.08
CA VAL A 547 9.66 19.55 -4.79
C VAL A 547 9.72 20.04 -6.24
N LEU A 548 10.88 20.54 -6.62
CA LEU A 548 11.25 20.81 -8.01
C LEU A 548 11.87 19.54 -8.60
N SER A 549 11.34 19.03 -9.70
CA SER A 549 12.00 17.99 -10.49
C SER A 549 12.40 18.56 -11.85
N ALA A 550 13.64 18.35 -12.26
CA ALA A 550 14.10 18.59 -13.62
C ALA A 550 14.43 17.26 -14.28
N ALA A 551 14.01 17.07 -15.52
CA ALA A 551 14.26 15.88 -16.30
C ALA A 551 14.70 16.27 -17.72
N THR A 552 15.59 15.47 -18.30
CA THR A 552 16.02 15.60 -19.69
C THR A 552 16.21 14.22 -20.29
N SER A 553 16.42 14.14 -21.61
CA SER A 553 16.65 12.88 -22.31
C SER A 553 17.59 13.12 -23.48
N PHE A 554 18.56 12.23 -23.63
CA PHE A 554 19.53 12.25 -24.72
C PHE A 554 19.77 10.82 -25.21
N TRP A 555 20.34 10.69 -26.40
CA TRP A 555 20.60 9.39 -27.04
C TRP A 555 22.09 9.05 -26.97
N LEU A 556 22.42 7.76 -26.77
CA LEU A 556 23.80 7.28 -26.62
C LEU A 556 24.16 6.22 -27.66
N PRO A 557 25.33 6.31 -28.34
CA PRO A 557 25.79 5.37 -29.38
C PRO A 557 26.34 4.04 -28.81
N VAL A 558 25.66 3.47 -27.82
CA VAL A 558 26.05 2.21 -27.16
C VAL A 558 24.83 1.33 -26.86
N PRO A 559 24.95 -0.02 -26.91
CA PRO A 559 23.83 -0.90 -26.57
C PRO A 559 23.32 -0.66 -25.14
N PRO A 560 22.00 -0.69 -24.88
CA PRO A 560 21.43 -0.41 -23.55
C PRO A 560 22.03 -1.25 -22.42
N LYS A 561 22.41 -2.50 -22.70
CA LYS A 561 23.12 -3.36 -21.74
C LYS A 561 24.44 -2.73 -21.25
N ARG A 562 25.24 -2.12 -22.13
CA ARG A 562 26.51 -1.47 -21.75
C ARG A 562 26.29 -0.27 -20.83
N VAL A 563 25.22 0.50 -21.07
CA VAL A 563 24.82 1.61 -20.19
C VAL A 563 24.33 1.08 -18.84
N PHE A 564 23.51 0.03 -18.84
CA PHE A 564 23.01 -0.60 -17.61
C PHE A 564 24.13 -1.22 -16.76
N ASP A 565 25.08 -1.92 -17.40
CA ASP A 565 26.23 -2.50 -16.71
C ASP A 565 27.13 -1.37 -16.13
N PHE A 566 27.36 -0.27 -16.86
CA PHE A 566 28.10 0.92 -16.39
C PHE A 566 27.40 1.69 -15.25
N LEU A 567 26.06 1.77 -15.25
CA LEU A 567 25.28 2.41 -14.18
C LEU A 567 25.09 1.50 -12.94
N ARG A 568 25.53 0.24 -13.00
CA ARG A 568 25.47 -0.72 -11.89
C ARG A 568 26.85 -1.04 -11.30
N ASP A 569 27.92 -0.85 -12.06
CA ASP A 569 29.29 -1.02 -11.53
C ASP A 569 29.57 0.00 -10.41
N GLU A 570 30.09 -0.51 -9.30
CA GLU A 570 30.41 0.25 -8.10
C GLU A 570 31.67 1.12 -8.34
N ASN A 571 32.57 0.66 -9.22
CA ASN A 571 33.85 1.32 -9.54
C ASN A 571 33.69 2.55 -10.43
N THR A 572 32.65 2.60 -11.27
CA THR A 572 32.32 3.72 -12.17
C THR A 572 31.31 4.69 -11.54
N ARG A 573 30.80 4.40 -10.33
CA ARG A 573 29.73 5.17 -9.70
C ARG A 573 30.07 6.64 -9.52
N ASN A 574 31.35 6.94 -9.27
CA ASN A 574 31.87 8.30 -9.12
C ASN A 574 32.01 9.07 -10.44
N GLU A 575 31.93 8.42 -11.61
CA GLU A 575 31.95 9.08 -12.92
C GLU A 575 30.61 9.80 -13.24
N TRP A 576 29.51 9.38 -12.59
CA TRP A 576 28.16 9.83 -12.94
C TRP A 576 27.25 10.20 -11.77
N ASP A 577 27.47 9.66 -10.56
CA ASP A 577 26.71 10.06 -9.39
C ASP A 577 27.36 11.27 -8.71
N ILE A 578 26.77 12.45 -8.92
CA ILE A 578 27.25 13.71 -8.32
C ILE A 578 27.30 13.67 -6.79
N LEU A 579 26.50 12.83 -6.12
CA LEU A 579 26.50 12.67 -4.67
C LEU A 579 27.73 11.91 -4.13
N SER A 580 28.51 11.27 -5.02
CA SER A 580 29.82 10.71 -4.67
C SER A 580 30.86 11.79 -4.36
N ASN A 581 30.69 13.01 -4.90
CA ASN A 581 31.70 14.07 -4.95
C ASN A 581 33.07 13.60 -5.52
N GLY A 582 33.08 12.56 -6.36
CA GLY A 582 34.30 11.94 -6.89
C GLY A 582 34.98 10.93 -5.95
N GLY A 583 34.51 10.81 -4.70
CA GLY A 583 34.99 9.83 -3.72
C GLY A 583 34.65 8.38 -4.12
N VAL A 584 35.33 7.43 -3.50
CA VAL A 584 35.06 6.00 -3.73
C VAL A 584 33.73 5.66 -3.07
N VAL A 585 32.89 4.89 -3.77
CA VAL A 585 31.60 4.43 -3.26
C VAL A 585 31.73 2.96 -2.85
N GLN A 586 31.37 2.65 -1.60
CA GLN A 586 31.47 1.31 -1.04
C GLN A 586 30.08 0.70 -0.81
N GLU A 587 29.87 -0.55 -1.24
CA GLU A 587 28.68 -1.32 -0.86
C GLU A 587 28.70 -1.64 0.65
N MET A 588 27.68 -1.16 1.36
CA MET A 588 27.48 -1.32 2.80
C MET A 588 26.43 -2.40 3.15
N ALA A 589 25.55 -2.72 2.20
CA ALA A 589 24.72 -3.91 2.22
C ALA A 589 24.19 -4.24 0.81
N HIS A 590 23.92 -5.52 0.53
CA HIS A 590 23.07 -5.89 -0.60
C HIS A 590 21.91 -6.80 -0.21
N ILE A 591 20.88 -6.78 -1.05
CA ILE A 591 19.74 -7.71 -1.03
C ILE A 591 19.59 -8.26 -2.46
N ALA A 592 19.77 -9.58 -2.63
CA ALA A 592 19.57 -10.23 -3.92
C ALA A 592 18.08 -10.26 -4.33
N ASN A 593 17.76 -9.87 -5.57
CA ASN A 593 16.39 -9.78 -6.10
C ASN A 593 16.26 -10.51 -7.45
N GLY A 594 16.08 -11.82 -7.39
CA GLY A 594 15.92 -12.70 -8.55
C GLY A 594 17.22 -13.37 -9.01
N PRO A 595 17.17 -14.23 -10.04
CA PRO A 595 18.35 -14.94 -10.55
C PRO A 595 19.30 -14.00 -11.32
N GLY A 596 20.59 -14.14 -11.06
CA GLY A 596 21.65 -13.31 -11.67
C GLY A 596 21.91 -12.01 -10.92
N TYR A 597 22.70 -11.12 -11.52
CA TYR A 597 23.24 -9.90 -10.90
C TYR A 597 22.22 -8.74 -10.71
N ARG A 598 21.01 -9.07 -10.24
CA ARG A 598 19.95 -8.14 -9.85
C ARG A 598 20.08 -7.82 -8.34
N LYS A 599 21.06 -7.00 -7.97
CA LYS A 599 21.24 -6.49 -6.59
C LYS A 599 20.27 -5.33 -6.31
N LEU A 600 19.77 -5.22 -5.07
CA LEU A 600 19.47 -3.95 -4.42
C LEU A 600 20.67 -3.60 -3.52
N CYS A 601 21.53 -2.70 -3.98
CA CYS A 601 22.69 -2.22 -3.23
C CYS A 601 22.31 -1.05 -2.31
N ILE A 602 22.93 -1.01 -1.13
CA ILE A 602 23.04 0.17 -0.27
C ILE A 602 24.52 0.52 -0.23
N SER A 603 24.85 1.78 -0.50
CA SER A 603 26.23 2.25 -0.56
C SER A 603 26.39 3.61 0.09
N THR A 604 27.61 3.90 0.53
CA THR A 604 28.03 5.20 1.06
C THR A 604 29.25 5.71 0.27
N SER A 605 29.29 7.01 -0.01
CA SER A 605 30.51 7.70 -0.39
C SER A 605 31.37 7.95 0.86
N SER A 606 32.70 7.81 0.70
CA SER A 606 33.71 8.11 1.72
C SER A 606 34.41 9.45 1.48
#